data_AF-A0A7R9MWM1-F1
#
_entry.id   AF-A0A7R9MWM1-F1
#
_cell.length_a   1.000
_cell.length_b   1.000
_cell.length_c   1.000
_cell.angle_alpha   90.00
_cell.angle_beta   90.00
_cell.angle_gamma   90.00
#
_symmetry.space_group_name_H-M   'P 1'
#
loop_
_entity.id
_entity.type
_entity.pdbx_description
1 polymer ?
#
loop_
_entity_poly.entity_id
_entity_poly.type
_entity_poly.pdbx_seq_one_letter_code
_entity_poly.pdbx_strand_id
1 'polypeptide(L)'
;ECKTILRTRTVWESETSRQHIEAGVRLASGLQHLLISHIPPKLLKIVNFLGYKGVESRAFQELSRTAFELPGISSRIAQIVLLFYWIAGQPHGCLGPKEQSLAFSEQIIDKELKRFPKSLLYRLAKAKLEQISGRIDSAIHLFKDCLVNNTL
;
A
#
# COMPACT_ATOMS: atom_id res chain seq x y z
N GLU A 1 21.50 -6.21 -6.65
CA GLU A 1 22.38 -6.45 -5.48
C GLU A 1 21.63 -6.97 -4.26
N CYS A 2 20.69 -6.24 -3.64
CA CYS A 2 19.99 -6.73 -2.43
C CYS A 2 19.17 -8.02 -2.65
N LYS A 3 18.54 -8.21 -3.82
CA LYS A 3 17.89 -9.47 -4.20
C LYS A 3 18.86 -10.64 -4.30
N THR A 4 20.09 -10.37 -4.74
CA THR A 4 21.16 -11.38 -4.84
C THR A 4 21.61 -11.79 -3.44
N ILE A 5 21.86 -10.81 -2.57
CA ILE A 5 22.24 -11.03 -1.16
C ILE A 5 21.18 -11.86 -0.42
N LEU A 6 19.89 -11.58 -0.64
CA LEU A 6 18.81 -12.38 -0.06
C LEU A 6 18.84 -13.85 -0.52
N ARG A 7 19.22 -14.10 -1.78
CA ARG A 7 19.25 -15.45 -2.37
C ARG A 7 20.52 -16.24 -2.05
N THR A 8 21.67 -15.58 -1.94
CA THR A 8 22.96 -16.26 -1.76
C THR A 8 23.41 -16.33 -0.31
N ARG A 9 22.85 -15.52 0.59
CA ARG A 9 23.24 -15.53 2.00
C ARG A 9 22.54 -16.65 2.77
N THR A 10 23.34 -17.60 3.25
CA THR A 10 22.88 -18.74 4.07
C THR A 10 23.01 -18.49 5.58
N VAL A 11 23.90 -17.58 6.00
CA VAL A 11 24.13 -17.25 7.42
C VAL A 11 23.54 -15.88 7.76
N TRP A 12 22.61 -15.87 8.69
CA TRP A 12 21.93 -14.67 9.19
C TRP A 12 22.19 -14.53 10.69
N GLU A 13 22.42 -13.31 11.15
CA GLU A 13 22.65 -13.00 12.57
C GLU A 13 21.42 -13.33 13.43
N SER A 14 20.23 -13.15 12.87
CA SER A 14 18.96 -13.60 13.47
C SER A 14 17.91 -13.78 12.38
N GLU A 15 16.91 -14.63 12.64
CA GLU A 15 15.77 -14.81 11.73
C GLU A 15 15.00 -13.49 11.53
N THR A 16 14.93 -12.65 12.57
CA THR A 16 14.36 -11.30 12.47
C THR A 16 15.14 -10.41 11.50
N SER A 17 16.48 -10.47 11.50
CA SER A 17 17.32 -9.69 10.57
C SER A 17 17.10 -10.13 9.11
N ARG A 18 16.98 -11.44 8.88
CA ARG A 18 16.64 -12.01 7.57
C ARG A 18 15.29 -11.50 7.07
N GLN A 19 14.27 -11.55 7.93
CA GLN A 19 12.91 -11.09 7.59
C GLN A 19 12.86 -9.59 7.29
N HIS A 20 13.59 -8.77 8.04
CA HIS A 20 13.67 -7.32 7.78
C HIS A 20 14.28 -7.00 6.42
N ILE A 21 15.36 -7.69 6.05
CA ILE A 21 16.03 -7.51 4.76
C ILE A 21 15.14 -8.04 3.63
N GLU A 22 14.52 -9.21 3.79
CA GLU A 22 13.56 -9.76 2.84
C GLU A 22 12.40 -8.78 2.57
N ALA A 23 11.80 -8.28 3.64
CA ALA A 23 10.66 -7.38 3.54
C ALA A 23 11.07 -6.04 2.91
N GLY A 24 12.27 -5.53 3.21
CA GLY A 24 12.83 -4.34 2.54
C GLY A 24 13.07 -4.53 1.04
N VAL A 25 13.61 -5.68 0.64
CA VAL A 25 13.84 -6.03 -0.77
C VAL A 25 12.52 -6.16 -1.55
N ARG A 26 11.51 -6.80 -0.95
CA ARG A 26 10.18 -6.93 -1.55
C ARG A 26 9.46 -5.59 -1.63
N LEU A 27 9.54 -4.76 -0.58
CA LEU A 27 8.99 -3.40 -0.59
C LEU A 27 9.60 -2.54 -1.71
N ALA A 28 10.92 -2.51 -1.82
CA ALA A 28 11.61 -1.76 -2.87
C ALA A 28 11.18 -2.24 -4.27
N SER A 29 11.05 -3.56 -4.46
CA SER A 29 10.56 -4.13 -5.71
C SER A 29 9.09 -3.76 -5.98
N GLY A 30 8.22 -3.76 -4.96
CA GLY A 30 6.83 -3.36 -5.10
C GLY A 30 6.69 -1.88 -5.47
N LEU A 31 7.46 -1.02 -4.83
CA LEU A 31 7.47 0.42 -5.08
C LEU A 31 7.94 0.75 -6.51
N GLN A 32 8.98 0.07 -7.00
CA GLN A 32 9.43 0.24 -8.39
C GLN A 32 8.31 -0.05 -9.41
N HIS A 33 7.58 -1.16 -9.23
CA HIS A 33 6.49 -1.51 -10.13
C HIS A 33 5.28 -0.58 -9.97
N LEU A 34 5.01 -0.10 -8.76
CA LEU A 34 3.98 0.89 -8.51
C LEU A 34 4.29 2.22 -9.19
N LEU A 35 5.53 2.69 -9.09
CA LEU A 35 5.99 3.88 -9.79
C LEU A 35 5.81 3.74 -11.30
N ILE A 36 6.13 2.57 -11.88
CA ILE A 36 5.87 2.29 -13.30
C ILE A 36 4.37 2.32 -13.61
N SER A 37 3.50 1.79 -12.75
CA SER A 37 2.05 1.83 -12.97
C SER A 37 1.43 3.23 -12.90
N HIS A 38 2.09 4.15 -12.19
CA HIS A 38 1.63 5.54 -12.05
C HIS A 38 2.20 6.46 -13.14
N ILE A 39 3.04 5.93 -14.02
CA ILE A 39 3.50 6.65 -15.20
C ILE A 39 2.29 6.97 -16.10
N PRO A 40 2.10 8.23 -16.54
CA PRO A 40 0.96 8.64 -17.35
C PRO A 40 0.75 7.76 -18.59
N PRO A 41 -0.50 7.51 -19.03
CA PRO A 41 -0.83 6.55 -20.09
C PRO A 41 -0.14 6.78 -21.44
N LYS A 42 0.34 8.01 -21.71
CA LYS A 42 1.14 8.35 -22.90
C LYS A 42 2.53 7.71 -22.88
N LEU A 43 3.12 7.50 -21.69
CA LEU A 43 4.38 6.80 -21.47
C LEU A 43 4.17 5.28 -21.26
N LEU A 44 3.00 4.85 -20.74
CA LEU A 44 2.64 3.43 -20.68
C LEU A 44 2.53 2.79 -22.07
N LYS A 45 2.09 3.50 -23.12
CA LYS A 45 2.11 2.96 -24.51
C LYS A 45 3.52 2.61 -24.98
N ILE A 46 4.52 3.38 -24.58
CA ILE A 46 5.93 3.16 -24.93
C ILE A 46 6.49 1.97 -24.11
N VAL A 47 6.13 1.85 -22.83
CA VAL A 47 6.54 0.75 -21.96
C VAL A 47 5.83 -0.58 -22.29
N ASN A 48 4.57 -0.54 -22.72
CA ASN A 48 3.84 -1.71 -23.22
C ASN A 48 4.38 -2.19 -24.59
N PHE A 49 4.88 -1.27 -25.42
CA PHE A 49 5.57 -1.59 -26.68
C PHE A 49 6.93 -2.26 -26.44
N LEU A 50 7.56 -2.01 -25.28
CA LEU A 50 8.82 -2.63 -24.84
C LEU A 50 8.65 -3.95 -24.04
N GLY A 51 7.43 -4.47 -23.87
CA GLY A 51 7.20 -5.84 -23.37
C GLY A 51 6.67 -6.01 -21.94
N TYR A 52 6.29 -4.93 -21.24
CA TYR A 52 5.83 -4.99 -19.84
C TYR A 52 4.29 -5.14 -19.69
N LYS A 53 3.69 -6.16 -20.33
CA LYS A 53 2.28 -6.52 -20.09
C LYS A 53 2.15 -7.28 -18.76
N GLY A 54 1.29 -6.82 -17.84
CA GLY A 54 0.95 -7.55 -16.59
C GLY A 54 1.82 -7.22 -15.36
N VAL A 55 2.50 -6.08 -15.34
CA VAL A 55 3.31 -5.62 -14.19
C VAL A 55 2.44 -5.25 -12.98
N GLU A 56 1.25 -4.73 -13.23
CA GLU A 56 0.31 -4.30 -12.20
C GLU A 56 -0.15 -5.49 -11.32
N SER A 57 -0.56 -6.61 -11.91
CA SER A 57 -1.00 -7.80 -11.16
C SER A 57 0.12 -8.42 -10.32
N ARG A 58 1.36 -8.40 -10.82
CA ARG A 58 2.53 -8.86 -10.07
C ARG A 58 2.86 -7.94 -8.90
N ALA A 59 2.72 -6.62 -9.08
CA ALA A 59 2.89 -5.65 -8.00
C ALA A 59 1.88 -5.89 -6.87
N PHE A 60 0.60 -6.11 -7.21
CA PHE A 60 -0.43 -6.46 -6.21
C PHE A 60 -0.13 -7.76 -5.47
N GLN A 61 0.33 -8.79 -6.19
CA GLN A 61 0.64 -10.08 -5.57
C GLN A 61 1.80 -9.96 -4.56
N GLU A 62 2.88 -9.28 -4.93
CA GLU A 62 4.04 -9.12 -4.06
C GLU A 62 3.79 -8.16 -2.89
N LEU A 63 3.06 -7.07 -3.11
CA LEU A 63 2.67 -6.15 -2.04
C LEU A 63 1.70 -6.81 -1.06
N SER A 64 0.73 -7.61 -1.54
CA SER A 64 -0.22 -8.32 -0.68
C SER A 64 0.50 -9.37 0.17
N ARG A 65 1.40 -10.18 -0.42
CA ARG A 65 2.23 -11.12 0.35
C ARG A 65 3.05 -10.39 1.41
N THR A 66 3.68 -9.28 1.05
CA THR A 66 4.49 -8.50 2.00
C THR A 66 3.64 -7.88 3.12
N ALA A 67 2.43 -7.43 2.80
CA ALA A 67 1.50 -6.80 3.74
C ALA A 67 0.91 -7.79 4.75
N PHE A 68 0.67 -9.05 4.36
CA PHE A 68 -0.05 -10.02 5.20
C PHE A 68 0.82 -11.15 5.75
N GLU A 69 1.84 -11.58 5.03
CA GLU A 69 2.64 -12.78 5.38
C GLU A 69 3.95 -12.43 6.09
N LEU A 70 4.44 -11.19 5.98
CA LEU A 70 5.70 -10.77 6.58
C LEU A 70 5.48 -9.85 7.80
N PRO A 71 6.24 -10.03 8.89
CA PRO A 71 6.25 -9.10 10.01
C PRO A 71 7.15 -7.89 9.75
N GLY A 72 6.97 -6.82 10.55
CA GLY A 72 7.89 -5.67 10.59
C GLY A 72 7.38 -4.40 9.90
N ILE A 73 8.28 -3.44 9.69
CA ILE A 73 7.94 -2.10 9.17
C ILE A 73 7.59 -2.13 7.68
N SER A 74 8.27 -2.95 6.89
CA SER A 74 8.04 -3.06 5.45
C SER A 74 6.67 -3.64 5.12
N SER A 75 6.13 -4.51 5.98
CA SER A 75 4.74 -5.00 5.90
C SER A 75 3.74 -3.87 6.11
N ARG A 76 3.95 -3.03 7.12
CA ARG A 76 3.13 -1.82 7.35
C ARG A 76 3.24 -0.81 6.21
N ILE A 77 4.44 -0.60 5.67
CA ILE A 77 4.60 0.27 4.50
C ILE A 77 3.88 -0.32 3.29
N ALA A 78 3.96 -1.64 3.05
CA ALA A 78 3.22 -2.30 1.98
C ALA A 78 1.69 -2.16 2.14
N GLN A 79 1.17 -2.26 3.37
CA GLN A 79 -0.24 -1.99 3.67
C GLN A 79 -0.63 -0.54 3.36
N ILE A 80 0.18 0.44 3.80
CA ILE A 80 -0.06 1.86 3.52
C ILE A 80 -0.04 2.11 2.01
N VAL A 81 0.91 1.53 1.29
CA VAL A 81 1.03 1.65 -0.17
C VAL A 81 -0.19 1.07 -0.89
N LEU A 82 -0.69 -0.11 -0.48
CA LEU A 82 -1.91 -0.71 -1.02
C LEU A 82 -3.14 0.14 -0.72
N LEU A 83 -3.26 0.65 0.51
CA LEU A 83 -4.34 1.56 0.92
C LEU A 83 -4.34 2.82 0.06
N PHE A 84 -3.19 3.49 -0.11
CA PHE A 84 -3.10 4.67 -0.97
C PHE A 84 -3.43 4.33 -2.43
N TYR A 85 -3.03 3.18 -2.95
CA TYR A 85 -3.40 2.79 -4.30
C TYR A 85 -4.92 2.62 -4.45
N TRP A 86 -5.58 1.89 -3.54
CA TRP A 86 -7.03 1.63 -3.62
C TRP A 86 -7.87 2.88 -3.34
N ILE A 87 -7.39 3.76 -2.47
CA ILE A 87 -8.14 4.92 -1.97
C ILE A 87 -7.85 6.19 -2.80
N ALA A 88 -6.59 6.39 -3.23
CA ALA A 88 -6.15 7.62 -3.90
C ALA A 88 -5.61 7.40 -5.32
N GLY A 89 -5.18 6.18 -5.65
CA GLY A 89 -4.49 5.86 -6.90
C GLY A 89 -5.40 5.53 -8.09
N GLN A 90 -6.72 5.47 -7.90
CA GLN A 90 -7.67 5.25 -9.01
C GLN A 90 -7.76 6.52 -9.87
N PRO A 91 -7.32 6.50 -11.15
CA PRO A 91 -7.49 7.63 -12.04
C PRO A 91 -8.99 7.91 -12.27
N HIS A 92 -9.36 9.19 -12.31
CA HIS A 92 -10.72 9.65 -12.62
C HIS A 92 -11.22 8.98 -13.92
N GLY A 93 -12.09 7.97 -13.80
CA GLY A 93 -12.68 7.27 -14.95
C GLY A 93 -12.70 5.73 -14.89
N CYS A 94 -12.01 5.10 -13.93
CA CYS A 94 -12.19 3.67 -13.67
C CYS A 94 -13.38 3.45 -12.71
N LEU A 95 -14.23 2.44 -13.00
CA LEU A 95 -15.25 1.96 -12.07
C LEU A 95 -14.59 1.73 -10.72
N GLY A 96 -15.15 2.32 -9.66
CA GLY A 96 -14.54 2.44 -8.34
C GLY A 96 -13.97 1.13 -7.75
N PRO A 97 -13.22 1.23 -6.65
CA PRO A 97 -12.57 0.08 -6.04
C PRO A 97 -13.56 -1.09 -5.85
N LYS A 98 -13.19 -2.27 -6.34
CA LYS A 98 -14.00 -3.49 -6.17
C LYS A 98 -14.36 -3.65 -4.70
N GLU A 99 -15.61 -3.98 -4.38
CA GLU A 99 -16.12 -4.09 -3.00
C GLU A 99 -15.20 -4.89 -2.07
N GLN A 100 -14.59 -5.96 -2.59
CA GLN A 100 -13.63 -6.78 -1.86
C GLN A 100 -12.41 -5.99 -1.38
N SER A 101 -11.90 -5.04 -2.20
CA SER A 101 -10.76 -4.18 -1.85
C SER A 101 -11.11 -3.15 -0.79
N LEU A 102 -12.36 -2.69 -0.76
CA LEU A 102 -12.87 -1.79 0.27
C LEU A 102 -12.96 -2.50 1.63
N ALA A 103 -13.54 -3.71 1.66
CA ALA A 103 -13.60 -4.51 2.88
C ALA A 103 -12.21 -4.85 3.42
N PHE A 104 -11.25 -5.17 2.54
CA PHE A 104 -9.85 -5.39 2.96
C PHE A 104 -9.19 -4.12 3.51
N SER A 105 -9.44 -2.97 2.88
CA SER A 105 -8.93 -1.68 3.36
C SER A 105 -9.45 -1.36 4.75
N GLU A 106 -10.75 -1.59 4.99
CA GLU A 106 -11.40 -1.39 6.28
C GLU A 106 -10.76 -2.23 7.39
N GLN A 107 -10.53 -3.53 7.13
CA GLN A 107 -9.89 -4.43 8.10
C GLN A 107 -8.48 -3.99 8.47
N ILE A 108 -7.66 -3.58 7.49
CA ILE A 108 -6.31 -3.09 7.75
C ILE A 108 -6.36 -1.80 8.56
N ILE A 109 -7.19 -0.85 8.15
CA ILE A 109 -7.33 0.46 8.81
C ILE A 109 -7.77 0.28 10.27
N ASP A 110 -8.78 -0.53 10.53
CA ASP A 110 -9.28 -0.74 11.89
C ASP A 110 -8.26 -1.48 12.77
N LYS A 111 -7.54 -2.46 12.21
CA LYS A 111 -6.47 -3.15 12.93
C LYS A 111 -5.34 -2.19 13.30
N GLU A 112 -4.87 -1.37 12.35
CA GLU A 112 -3.77 -0.44 12.59
C GLU A 112 -4.20 0.76 13.44
N LEU A 113 -5.45 1.22 13.39
CA LEU A 113 -5.97 2.25 14.30
C LEU A 113 -6.12 1.76 15.74
N LYS A 114 -6.43 0.48 15.98
CA LYS A 114 -6.38 -0.10 17.34
C LYS A 114 -4.98 -0.04 17.92
N ARG A 115 -3.95 -0.21 17.08
CA ARG A 115 -2.55 -0.23 17.51
C ARG A 115 -1.92 1.17 17.55
N PHE A 116 -2.28 2.03 16.61
CA PHE A 116 -1.77 3.39 16.45
C PHE A 116 -2.93 4.37 16.38
N PRO A 117 -3.66 4.58 17.49
CA PRO A 117 -4.90 5.36 17.48
C PRO A 117 -4.66 6.81 17.07
N LYS A 118 -3.46 7.37 17.26
CA LYS A 118 -3.11 8.75 16.89
C LYS A 118 -2.47 8.89 15.50
N SER A 119 -2.39 7.83 14.70
CA SER A 119 -1.78 7.92 13.37
C SER A 119 -2.65 8.73 12.40
N LEU A 120 -2.16 9.90 11.99
CA LEU A 120 -2.83 10.74 10.98
C LEU A 120 -3.04 9.97 9.67
N LEU A 121 -2.06 9.19 9.23
CA LEU A 121 -2.12 8.45 7.97
C LEU A 121 -3.29 7.46 7.95
N TYR A 122 -3.46 6.67 9.02
CA TYR A 122 -4.56 5.70 9.10
C TYR A 122 -5.92 6.38 9.31
N ARG A 123 -5.96 7.50 10.04
CA ARG A 123 -7.21 8.28 10.21
C ARG A 123 -7.65 8.93 8.90
N LEU A 124 -6.73 9.51 8.12
CA LEU A 124 -7.01 10.04 6.78
C LEU A 124 -7.45 8.94 5.82
N ALA A 125 -6.80 7.77 5.87
CA ALA A 125 -7.21 6.61 5.10
C ALA A 125 -8.65 6.18 5.46
N LYS A 126 -9.02 6.17 6.75
CA LYS A 126 -10.39 5.90 7.20
C LYS A 126 -11.38 6.94 6.68
N ALA A 127 -11.08 8.22 6.81
CA ALA A 127 -11.93 9.30 6.31
C ALA A 127 -12.19 9.18 4.80
N LYS A 128 -11.14 8.84 4.04
CA LYS A 128 -11.26 8.59 2.59
C LYS A 128 -12.04 7.32 2.26
N LEU A 129 -11.89 6.25 3.04
CA LEU A 129 -12.68 5.03 2.88
C LEU A 129 -14.17 5.32 3.05
N GLU A 130 -14.54 6.04 4.13
CA GLU A 130 -15.91 6.49 4.38
C GLU A 130 -16.46 7.35 3.24
N GLN A 131 -15.61 8.24 2.67
CA GLN A 131 -15.96 9.06 1.52
C GLN A 131 -16.30 8.20 0.29
N ILE A 132 -15.49 7.19 -0.01
CA ILE A 132 -15.69 6.29 -1.17
C ILE A 132 -16.89 5.37 -0.94
N SER A 133 -17.13 4.93 0.30
CA SER A 133 -18.29 4.13 0.69
C SER A 133 -19.61 4.91 0.74
N GLY A 134 -19.61 6.21 0.43
CA GLY A 134 -20.81 7.06 0.41
C GLY A 134 -21.27 7.54 1.78
N ARG A 135 -20.50 7.29 2.85
CA ARG A 135 -20.79 7.75 4.22
C ARG A 135 -20.18 9.14 4.43
N ILE A 136 -20.75 10.11 3.73
CA ILE A 136 -20.17 11.45 3.58
C ILE A 136 -20.10 12.21 4.92
N ASP A 137 -21.13 12.13 5.77
CA ASP A 137 -21.13 12.80 7.08
C ASP A 137 -20.01 12.28 8.00
N SER A 138 -19.84 10.96 8.06
CA SER A 138 -18.75 10.30 8.79
C SER A 138 -17.39 10.71 8.25
N ALA A 139 -17.24 10.77 6.91
CA ALA A 139 -16.01 11.21 6.27
C ALA A 139 -15.65 12.65 6.65
N ILE A 140 -16.62 13.58 6.59
CA ILE A 140 -16.43 14.98 6.98
C ILE A 140 -16.00 15.09 8.45
N HIS A 141 -16.66 14.36 9.34
CA HIS A 141 -16.30 14.35 10.76
C HIS A 141 -14.85 13.89 10.96
N LEU A 142 -14.47 12.77 10.34
CA LEU A 142 -13.12 12.23 10.44
C LEU A 142 -12.07 13.17 9.84
N PHE A 143 -12.36 13.85 8.73
CA PHE A 143 -11.45 14.85 8.17
C PHE A 143 -11.26 16.04 9.13
N LYS A 144 -12.35 16.55 9.72
CA LYS A 144 -12.28 17.62 10.72
C LYS A 144 -11.48 17.19 11.94
N ASP A 145 -11.73 15.99 12.46
CA ASP A 145 -10.96 15.42 13.57
C ASP A 145 -9.48 15.29 13.25
N CYS A 146 -9.14 14.92 12.01
CA CYS A 146 -7.74 14.86 11.57
C CYS A 146 -7.08 16.24 11.59
N LEU A 147 -7.78 17.29 11.16
CA LEU A 147 -7.27 18.66 11.14
C LEU A 147 -7.07 19.23 12.55
N VAL A 148 -8.06 19.03 13.43
CA VAL A 148 -8.01 19.56 14.81
C VAL A 148 -6.97 18.82 15.67
N ASN A 149 -6.83 17.51 15.50
CA ASN A 149 -5.90 16.72 16.33
C ASN A 149 -4.48 16.60 15.76
N ASN A 150 -4.16 17.25 14.63
CA ASN A 150 -2.81 17.29 14.02
C ASN A 150 -2.24 18.70 13.85
N THR A 151 -2.78 19.69 14.55
CA THR A 151 -2.07 20.95 14.72
C THR A 151 -0.87 20.69 15.64
N LEU A 152 0.33 20.78 15.05
CA LEU A 152 1.63 20.74 15.73
C LEU A 152 1.72 21.77 16.86
#